data_AF-A0A7K7N4X3-F1
#
_entry.id   AF-A0A7K7N4X3-F1
#
_cell.length_a   1.000
_cell.length_b   1.000
_cell.length_c   1.000
_cell.angle_alpha   90.00
_cell.angle_beta   90.00
_cell.angle_gamma   90.00
#
_symmetry.space_group_name_H-M   'P 1'
#
loop_
_entity.id
_entity.type
_entity.pdbx_description
1 polymer ?
#
loop_
_entity_poly.entity_id
_entity_poly.type
_entity_poly.pdbx_seq_one_letter_code
_entity_poly.pdbx_strand_id
1 'polypeptide(L)'
;QVRLALLQLKGLEDSYNGRLDFPRGRFTLAPFGFLLLQLGGDLEDLESALNRSSPRRVLGSGSCSALLKLLPGHRDLLVAHDTWTSYQSMLRIIKKYTLPFRVSAGGNSQIPGSVQVFSSYPGTIFSGDDFYILSSGLVTLETTIGNNNPARWKYLDPRGSVLEWLRNIVANRLARSGPEWAAVFRRFNSGTYNNQWMVVDYNAFTPGKASPPPGVLTVLEQIPGLVVAADRTELLYQQGYWASYNLPYFEEIFNASGNPELVKKYGDWFTYDKNPRAQIFRRNQTLVRDLDSMVRLMRSNNYLRDPLSRCGGCDPPQNAENAISARSDLNPPNGTYPFPALRQRCHGGTDMKVTSSGMAPTFGLVAASGPTWGDVPPFRWSTSPCGNLLHMGHPDLWTFPPIKVRWE
;
A
#
# COMPACT_ATOMS: atom_id res chain seq x y z
N GLN A 1 10.73 6.93 -20.14
CA GLN A 1 9.64 6.73 -19.15
C GLN A 1 9.61 7.80 -18.07
N VAL A 2 10.67 8.02 -17.28
CA VAL A 2 10.71 9.05 -16.21
C VAL A 2 10.25 10.44 -16.71
N ARG A 3 10.82 10.92 -17.82
CA ARG A 3 10.41 12.21 -18.42
C ARG A 3 8.90 12.28 -18.72
N LEU A 4 8.25 11.19 -19.14
CA LEU A 4 6.80 11.18 -19.40
C LEU A 4 5.99 11.34 -18.12
N ALA A 5 6.40 10.72 -17.01
CA ALA A 5 5.75 10.91 -15.71
C ALA A 5 5.93 12.34 -15.19
N LEU A 6 7.14 12.91 -15.32
CA LEU A 6 7.41 14.30 -14.94
C LEU A 6 6.64 15.30 -15.81
N LEU A 7 6.48 15.03 -17.11
CA LEU A 7 5.63 15.83 -18.00
C LEU A 7 4.14 15.74 -17.63
N GLN A 8 3.66 14.57 -17.20
CA GLN A 8 2.30 14.41 -16.70
C GLN A 8 2.07 15.26 -15.45
N LEU A 9 3.05 15.30 -14.53
CA LEU A 9 3.01 16.17 -13.35
C LEU A 9 3.05 17.66 -13.73
N LYS A 10 3.96 18.05 -14.63
CA LYS A 10 4.04 19.42 -15.16
C LYS A 10 2.71 19.85 -15.78
N GLY A 11 2.13 19.02 -16.65
CA GLY A 11 0.86 19.32 -17.30
C GLY A 11 -0.31 19.44 -16.33
N LEU A 12 -0.33 18.63 -15.26
CA LEU A 12 -1.33 18.75 -14.20
C LEU A 12 -1.22 20.11 -13.47
N GLU A 13 -0.02 20.51 -13.10
CA GLU A 13 0.24 21.78 -12.40
C GLU A 13 -0.03 23.01 -13.29
N ASP A 14 0.46 22.99 -14.54
CA ASP A 14 0.21 24.04 -15.54
C ASP A 14 -1.29 24.23 -15.80
N SER A 15 -2.02 23.12 -15.98
CA SER A 15 -3.46 23.12 -16.24
C SER A 15 -4.24 23.68 -15.06
N TYR A 16 -3.92 23.24 -13.83
CA TYR A 16 -4.55 23.78 -12.62
C TYR A 16 -4.33 25.29 -12.46
N ASN A 17 -3.15 25.79 -12.84
CA ASN A 17 -2.82 27.22 -12.81
C ASN A 17 -3.34 28.02 -14.02
N GLY A 18 -4.04 27.38 -14.96
CA GLY A 18 -4.56 28.02 -16.17
C GLY A 18 -3.47 28.54 -17.12
N ARG A 19 -2.25 27.97 -17.07
CA ARG A 19 -1.09 28.40 -17.86
C ARG A 19 -0.41 27.21 -18.51
N LEU A 20 -0.80 26.89 -19.74
CA LEU A 20 -0.26 25.75 -20.48
C LEU A 20 1.05 26.14 -21.18
N ASP A 21 2.14 25.47 -20.81
CA ASP A 21 3.44 25.58 -21.50
C ASP A 21 4.08 24.20 -21.67
N PHE A 22 4.07 23.67 -22.90
CA PHE A 22 4.60 22.35 -23.20
C PHE A 22 6.12 22.39 -23.44
N PRO A 23 6.95 21.83 -22.54
CA PRO A 23 8.39 21.98 -22.64
C PRO A 23 8.99 21.01 -23.66
N ARG A 24 9.67 21.56 -24.67
CA ARG A 24 10.39 20.78 -25.70
C ARG A 24 11.72 20.21 -25.20
N GLY A 25 12.32 20.81 -24.18
CA GLY A 25 13.62 20.44 -23.63
C GLY A 25 13.60 20.15 -22.14
N ARG A 26 14.57 20.73 -21.41
CA ARG A 26 14.59 20.74 -19.95
C ARG A 26 13.43 21.59 -19.41
N PHE A 27 12.92 21.23 -18.25
CA PHE A 27 11.90 21.99 -17.53
C PHE A 27 12.13 21.84 -16.03
N THR A 28 11.53 22.77 -15.28
CA THR A 28 11.58 22.79 -13.82
C THR A 28 10.21 22.39 -13.28
N LEU A 29 10.20 21.73 -12.13
CA LEU A 29 9.01 21.46 -11.33
C LEU A 29 9.10 22.29 -10.06
N ALA A 30 7.98 22.84 -9.60
CA ALA A 30 7.93 23.53 -8.31
C ALA A 30 8.11 22.50 -7.17
N PRO A 31 9.17 22.61 -6.33
CA PRO A 31 9.44 21.61 -5.29
C PRO A 31 8.30 21.47 -4.28
N PHE A 32 7.62 22.58 -3.99
CA PHE A 32 6.49 22.66 -3.05
C PHE A 32 5.13 22.83 -3.75
N GLY A 33 5.09 22.60 -5.06
CA GLY A 33 3.84 22.57 -5.83
C GLY A 33 3.20 21.20 -5.79
N PHE A 34 2.67 20.75 -6.94
CA PHE A 34 2.00 19.46 -7.05
C PHE A 34 2.93 18.26 -6.88
N LEU A 35 4.25 18.47 -6.88
CA LEU A 35 5.21 17.46 -6.46
C LEU A 35 4.90 16.95 -5.05
N LEU A 36 4.53 17.81 -4.09
CA LEU A 36 4.20 17.40 -2.72
C LEU A 36 3.05 16.39 -2.64
N LEU A 37 2.08 16.46 -3.56
CA LEU A 37 0.98 15.49 -3.64
C LEU A 37 1.45 14.10 -4.09
N GLN A 38 2.65 14.03 -4.68
CA GLN A 38 3.26 12.77 -5.11
C GLN A 38 4.20 12.20 -4.04
N LEU A 39 4.70 13.04 -3.14
CA LEU A 39 5.72 12.67 -2.15
C LEU A 39 5.13 12.12 -0.84
N GLY A 40 3.82 11.81 -0.78
CA GLY A 40 3.14 11.41 0.44
C GLY A 40 3.92 10.34 1.24
N GLY A 41 4.20 9.20 0.61
CA GLY A 41 4.98 8.13 1.24
C GLY A 41 6.49 8.39 1.29
N ASP A 42 7.09 9.00 0.26
CA ASP A 42 8.52 9.35 0.28
C ASP A 42 8.89 10.30 1.43
N LEU A 43 7.98 11.22 1.80
CA LEU A 43 8.16 12.16 2.90
C LEU A 43 8.26 11.46 4.26
N GLU A 44 7.69 10.28 4.44
CA GLU A 44 7.81 9.56 5.71
C GLU A 44 9.27 9.25 6.08
N ASP A 45 10.04 8.80 5.09
CA ASP A 45 11.46 8.50 5.27
C ASP A 45 12.32 9.76 5.18
N LEU A 46 11.99 10.69 4.26
CA LEU A 46 12.75 11.95 4.12
C LEU A 46 12.69 12.82 5.37
N GLU A 47 11.52 12.93 6.02
CA GLU A 47 11.39 13.68 7.27
C GLU A 47 12.31 13.12 8.37
N SER A 48 12.41 11.79 8.45
CA SER A 48 13.29 11.11 9.40
C SER A 48 14.76 11.30 9.06
N ALA A 49 15.13 11.16 7.79
CA ALA A 49 16.50 11.31 7.32
C ALA A 49 17.02 12.76 7.42
N LEU A 50 16.13 13.75 7.29
CA LEU A 50 16.43 15.18 7.36
C LEU A 50 16.21 15.77 8.77
N ASN A 51 16.05 14.92 9.80
CA ASN A 51 15.93 15.32 11.20
C ASN A 51 14.79 16.31 11.48
N ARG A 52 13.61 16.09 10.88
CA ARG A 52 12.41 16.88 11.21
C ARG A 52 12.06 16.70 12.68
N SER A 53 11.85 17.81 13.39
CA SER A 53 11.54 17.82 14.83
C SER A 53 10.22 17.14 15.19
N SER A 54 9.24 17.15 14.28
CA SER A 54 7.93 16.54 14.45
C SER A 54 7.53 15.80 13.16
N PRO A 55 8.02 14.56 12.97
CA PRO A 55 7.69 13.77 11.80
C PRO A 55 6.22 13.35 11.80
N ARG A 56 5.63 13.24 10.61
CA ARG A 56 4.24 12.79 10.42
C ARG A 56 4.06 11.32 10.73
N ARG A 57 5.01 10.49 10.29
CA ARG A 57 5.03 9.06 10.62
C ARG A 57 5.53 8.89 12.04
N VAL A 58 4.75 8.14 12.83
CA VAL A 58 5.11 7.80 14.19
C VAL A 58 5.67 6.37 14.27
N LEU A 59 6.45 6.08 15.31
CA LEU A 59 6.97 4.73 15.55
C LEU A 59 5.83 3.71 15.61
N GLY A 60 5.98 2.65 14.83
CA GLY A 60 5.01 1.57 14.71
C GLY A 60 3.77 1.92 13.88
N SER A 61 3.70 3.10 13.24
CA SER A 61 2.54 3.38 12.38
C SER A 61 2.51 2.32 11.28
N GLY A 62 1.44 1.53 11.23
CA GLY A 62 1.11 0.76 10.04
C GLY A 62 0.64 1.69 8.94
N SER A 63 0.79 1.26 7.68
CA SER A 63 0.33 2.00 6.51
C SER A 63 -0.62 1.18 5.63
N CYS A 64 -0.65 -0.16 5.74
CA CYS A 64 -1.55 -0.98 4.93
C CYS A 64 -1.64 -2.42 5.47
N SER A 65 -2.70 -3.15 5.10
CA SER A 65 -2.76 -4.61 5.16
C SER A 65 -3.08 -5.18 3.77
N ALA A 66 -2.47 -6.30 3.38
CA ALA A 66 -2.77 -6.97 2.12
C ALA A 66 -2.90 -8.49 2.28
N LEU A 67 -3.75 -9.10 1.44
CA LEU A 67 -3.96 -10.54 1.39
C LEU A 67 -4.08 -11.03 -0.06
N LEU A 68 -3.20 -11.97 -0.41
CA LEU A 68 -3.27 -12.79 -1.61
C LEU A 68 -3.84 -14.14 -1.19
N LYS A 69 -4.95 -14.58 -1.78
CA LYS A 69 -5.64 -15.81 -1.36
C LYS A 69 -5.91 -16.74 -2.54
N LEU A 70 -5.31 -17.92 -2.51
CA LEU A 70 -5.74 -19.04 -3.34
C LEU A 70 -7.01 -19.65 -2.74
N LEU A 71 -8.10 -19.63 -3.51
CA LEU A 71 -9.35 -20.26 -3.09
C LEU A 71 -9.23 -21.80 -3.11
N PRO A 72 -10.08 -22.52 -2.35
CA PRO A 72 -10.05 -23.98 -2.35
C PRO A 72 -10.15 -24.58 -3.77
N GLY A 73 -9.28 -25.55 -4.06
CA GLY A 73 -9.14 -26.15 -5.39
C GLY A 73 -8.44 -25.24 -6.41
N HIS A 74 -7.79 -24.17 -5.96
CA HIS A 74 -7.13 -23.15 -6.81
C HIS A 74 -8.06 -22.58 -7.88
N ARG A 75 -9.37 -22.53 -7.60
CA ARG A 75 -10.38 -22.06 -8.56
C ARG A 75 -10.26 -20.58 -8.91
N ASP A 76 -9.63 -19.81 -8.02
CA ASP A 76 -9.36 -18.38 -8.20
C ASP A 76 -8.19 -17.96 -7.29
N LEU A 77 -7.56 -16.85 -7.65
CA LEU A 77 -6.58 -16.14 -6.84
C LEU A 77 -7.12 -14.72 -6.59
N LEU A 78 -7.52 -14.45 -5.35
CA LEU A 78 -7.98 -13.13 -4.93
C LEU A 78 -6.80 -12.28 -4.45
N VAL A 79 -6.79 -11.00 -4.83
CA VAL A 79 -5.75 -10.05 -4.45
C VAL A 79 -6.41 -8.83 -3.82
N ALA A 80 -6.16 -8.60 -2.53
CA ALA A 80 -6.81 -7.55 -1.77
C ALA A 80 -5.84 -6.67 -0.98
N HIS A 81 -6.21 -5.41 -0.81
CA HIS A 81 -5.45 -4.37 -0.12
C HIS A 81 -6.39 -3.46 0.68
N ASP A 82 -6.04 -3.13 1.92
CA ASP A 82 -6.70 -2.19 2.82
C ASP A 82 -5.69 -1.10 3.22
N THR A 83 -5.88 0.14 2.74
CA THR A 83 -4.95 1.25 2.98
C THR A 83 -5.15 1.84 4.37
N TRP A 84 -4.08 1.98 5.13
CA TRP A 84 -4.07 2.71 6.39
C TRP A 84 -3.42 4.08 6.23
N THR A 85 -4.18 5.12 6.52
CA THR A 85 -3.66 6.49 6.40
C THR A 85 -4.50 7.43 7.26
N SER A 86 -4.13 8.72 7.26
CA SER A 86 -4.91 9.76 7.93
C SER A 86 -6.30 9.86 7.33
N TYR A 87 -7.32 10.04 8.16
CA TYR A 87 -8.70 10.23 7.70
C TYR A 87 -8.87 11.49 6.84
N GLN A 88 -7.95 12.45 6.92
CA GLN A 88 -7.98 13.65 6.06
C GLN A 88 -7.66 13.37 4.58
N SER A 89 -7.13 12.19 4.24
CA SER A 89 -6.86 11.82 2.84
C SER A 89 -8.05 11.15 2.14
N MET A 90 -9.19 10.98 2.81
CA MET A 90 -10.31 10.16 2.29
C MET A 90 -11.11 10.77 1.11
N LEU A 91 -10.60 11.82 0.44
CA LEU A 91 -11.04 12.15 -0.92
C LEU A 91 -10.42 11.17 -1.91
N ARG A 92 -11.23 10.23 -2.40
CA ARG A 92 -10.75 9.10 -3.22
C ARG A 92 -11.20 9.19 -4.66
N ILE A 93 -10.34 8.76 -5.58
CA ILE A 93 -10.63 8.62 -7.01
C ILE A 93 -10.04 7.30 -7.47
N ILE A 94 -10.88 6.39 -7.97
CA ILE A 94 -10.40 5.25 -8.75
C ILE A 94 -10.16 5.73 -10.18
N LYS A 95 -8.95 5.52 -10.69
CA LYS A 95 -8.50 6.06 -11.98
C LYS A 95 -8.29 4.92 -12.96
N LYS A 96 -8.73 5.12 -14.20
CA LYS A 96 -8.36 4.32 -15.37
C LYS A 96 -7.57 5.20 -16.33
N TYR A 97 -6.31 4.84 -16.57
CA TYR A 97 -5.49 5.47 -17.61
C TYR A 97 -5.34 4.53 -18.79
N THR A 98 -5.53 5.06 -20.00
CA THR A 98 -5.22 4.39 -21.27
C THR A 98 -4.23 5.27 -22.01
N LEU A 99 -2.96 4.87 -22.02
CA LEU A 99 -1.84 5.71 -22.42
C LEU A 99 -1.14 5.11 -23.67
N PRO A 100 -0.99 5.86 -24.77
CA PRO A 100 -0.37 5.38 -26.00
C PRO A 100 1.17 5.46 -25.95
N PHE A 101 1.77 5.35 -24.76
CA PHE A 101 3.21 5.53 -24.60
C PHE A 101 4.01 4.37 -25.21
N ARG A 102 5.18 4.69 -25.74
CA ARG A 102 6.14 3.71 -26.28
C ARG A 102 7.20 3.38 -25.24
N VAL A 103 7.83 2.21 -25.37
CA VAL A 103 8.90 1.75 -24.47
C VAL A 103 10.10 2.70 -24.49
N SER A 104 10.53 3.10 -25.69
CA SER A 104 11.66 4.00 -25.95
C SER A 104 11.28 5.16 -26.85
N ALA A 105 12.09 6.23 -26.85
CA ALA A 105 11.91 7.36 -27.75
C ALA A 105 12.16 6.92 -29.20
N GLY A 106 11.24 7.28 -30.11
CA GLY A 106 11.30 6.86 -31.53
C GLY A 106 11.02 5.37 -31.79
N GLY A 107 10.74 4.58 -30.75
CA GLY A 107 10.41 3.16 -30.88
C GLY A 107 8.94 2.92 -31.21
N ASN A 108 8.65 1.80 -31.87
CA ASN A 108 7.30 1.40 -32.26
C ASN A 108 6.60 0.51 -31.21
N SER A 109 7.31 -0.05 -30.24
CA SER A 109 6.71 -0.92 -29.22
C SER A 109 5.96 -0.11 -28.16
N GLN A 110 4.67 -0.37 -27.98
CA GLN A 110 3.88 0.20 -26.89
C GLN A 110 4.33 -0.38 -25.54
N ILE A 111 4.20 0.41 -24.47
CA ILE A 111 4.45 -0.08 -23.11
C ILE A 111 3.47 -1.22 -22.74
N PRO A 112 3.91 -2.28 -22.03
CA PRO A 112 3.02 -3.36 -21.60
C PRO A 112 1.87 -2.89 -20.70
N GLY A 113 2.16 -2.01 -19.74
CA GLY A 113 1.16 -1.40 -18.84
C GLY A 113 0.52 -0.15 -19.44
N SER A 114 0.02 -0.25 -20.67
CA SER A 114 -0.65 0.86 -21.38
C SER A 114 -2.02 1.19 -20.83
N VAL A 115 -2.75 0.22 -20.26
CA VAL A 115 -3.95 0.45 -19.46
C VAL A 115 -3.65 0.16 -18.00
N GLN A 116 -4.05 1.06 -17.11
CA GLN A 116 -3.82 0.96 -15.68
C GLN A 116 -5.09 1.37 -14.94
N VAL A 117 -5.57 0.53 -14.02
CA VAL A 117 -6.66 0.86 -13.10
C VAL A 117 -6.15 0.80 -11.67
N PHE A 118 -6.36 1.85 -10.89
CA PHE A 118 -5.81 1.96 -9.54
C PHE A 118 -6.62 2.88 -8.65
N SER A 119 -6.61 2.61 -7.34
CA SER A 119 -7.16 3.52 -6.33
C SER A 119 -6.19 4.68 -6.10
N SER A 120 -6.71 5.89 -5.90
CA SER A 120 -5.88 7.11 -5.86
C SER A 120 -6.61 8.27 -5.17
N TYR A 121 -6.02 9.46 -5.27
CA TYR A 121 -6.42 10.72 -4.64
C TYR A 121 -6.42 11.87 -5.66
N PRO A 122 -7.16 12.97 -5.43
CA PRO A 122 -7.07 14.17 -6.26
C PRO A 122 -5.63 14.68 -6.40
N GLY A 123 -5.21 15.01 -7.62
CA GLY A 123 -3.87 15.56 -7.91
C GLY A 123 -2.70 14.58 -7.82
N THR A 124 -2.87 13.40 -7.23
CA THR A 124 -1.85 12.33 -7.22
C THR A 124 -1.87 11.56 -8.55
N ILE A 125 -0.77 11.51 -9.31
CA ILE A 125 -0.76 10.87 -10.65
C ILE A 125 -0.41 9.38 -10.63
N PHE A 126 -0.24 8.83 -9.43
CA PHE A 126 -0.08 7.41 -9.13
C PHE A 126 -1.08 7.02 -8.03
N SER A 127 -1.00 5.82 -7.46
CA SER A 127 -1.99 5.35 -6.48
C SER A 127 -1.78 6.00 -5.11
N GLY A 128 -0.61 5.82 -4.51
CA GLY A 128 -0.28 6.24 -3.14
C GLY A 128 -0.84 5.32 -2.05
N ASP A 129 -1.51 4.24 -2.42
CA ASP A 129 -2.12 3.27 -1.50
C ASP A 129 -1.17 2.13 -1.04
N ASP A 130 -0.56 1.27 -1.89
CA ASP A 130 -0.71 1.12 -3.36
C ASP A 130 -1.51 -0.10 -3.85
N PHE A 131 -2.33 0.07 -4.92
CA PHE A 131 -3.03 -1.03 -5.62
C PHE A 131 -3.29 -0.73 -7.11
N TYR A 132 -2.82 -1.60 -8.01
CA TYR A 132 -2.94 -1.45 -9.46
C TYR A 132 -3.35 -2.73 -10.17
N ILE A 133 -4.16 -2.61 -11.22
CA ILE A 133 -4.44 -3.63 -12.23
C ILE A 133 -3.91 -3.13 -13.57
N LEU A 134 -3.02 -3.88 -14.21
CA LEU A 134 -2.26 -3.45 -15.38
C LEU A 134 -2.60 -4.30 -16.61
N SER A 135 -2.61 -3.70 -17.80
CA SER A 135 -2.88 -4.41 -19.06
C SER A 135 -1.84 -5.48 -19.42
N SER A 136 -0.68 -5.47 -18.74
CA SER A 136 0.30 -6.54 -18.86
C SER A 136 -0.15 -7.84 -18.18
N GLY A 137 -1.30 -7.87 -17.51
CA GLY A 137 -1.77 -9.01 -16.71
C GLY A 137 -1.26 -9.01 -15.27
N LEU A 138 -0.53 -7.95 -14.89
CA LEU A 138 0.01 -7.79 -13.54
C LEU A 138 -0.98 -7.06 -12.63
N VAL A 139 -1.02 -7.48 -11.36
CA VAL A 139 -1.56 -6.70 -10.24
C VAL A 139 -0.42 -6.38 -9.30
N THR A 140 -0.22 -5.10 -8.99
CA THR A 140 0.86 -4.63 -8.12
C THR A 140 0.27 -3.91 -6.91
N LEU A 141 0.78 -4.24 -5.73
CA LEU A 141 0.34 -3.68 -4.46
C LEU A 141 1.48 -3.75 -3.45
N GLU A 142 1.40 -2.98 -2.37
CA GLU A 142 2.45 -2.94 -1.36
C GLU A 142 1.90 -2.82 0.06
N THR A 143 2.76 -3.05 1.06
CA THR A 143 2.56 -2.46 2.38
C THR A 143 3.87 -1.86 2.88
N THR A 144 3.81 -0.68 3.49
CA THR A 144 5.02 0.07 3.90
C THR A 144 5.72 -0.59 5.07
N ILE A 145 6.99 -0.94 4.92
CA ILE A 145 7.84 -1.54 5.97
C ILE A 145 8.70 -0.50 6.71
N GLY A 146 8.97 0.64 6.08
CA GLY A 146 9.80 1.71 6.65
C GLY A 146 11.25 1.32 6.89
N ASN A 147 11.94 2.13 7.70
CA ASN A 147 13.28 1.84 8.18
C ASN A 147 13.46 2.42 9.59
N ASN A 148 13.79 1.57 10.56
CA ASN A 148 14.03 1.94 11.96
C ASN A 148 15.51 2.07 12.30
N ASN A 149 16.41 1.86 11.32
CA ASN A 149 17.85 1.95 11.49
C ASN A 149 18.38 3.29 10.93
N PRO A 150 18.67 4.29 11.79
CA PRO A 150 19.12 5.60 11.34
C PRO A 150 20.48 5.58 10.63
N ALA A 151 21.32 4.57 10.89
CA ALA A 151 22.62 4.44 10.21
C ALA A 151 22.50 4.20 8.70
N ARG A 152 21.30 3.86 8.20
CA ARG A 152 21.03 3.67 6.77
C ARG A 152 20.68 4.95 6.04
N TRP A 153 20.34 6.05 6.73
CA TRP A 153 20.01 7.31 6.05
C TRP A 153 21.15 7.89 5.22
N LYS A 154 22.41 7.48 5.51
CA LYS A 154 23.58 7.78 4.68
C LYS A 154 23.49 7.30 3.22
N TYR A 155 22.57 6.38 2.91
CA TYR A 155 22.37 5.86 1.55
C TYR A 155 21.40 6.71 0.70
N LEU A 156 20.74 7.71 1.28
CA LEU A 156 19.94 8.66 0.51
C LEU A 156 20.88 9.59 -0.26
N ASP A 157 20.78 9.57 -1.60
CA ASP A 157 21.57 10.41 -2.49
C ASP A 157 20.66 11.16 -3.47
N PRO A 158 20.58 12.51 -3.42
CA PRO A 158 19.72 13.29 -4.31
C PRO A 158 20.12 13.21 -5.79
N ARG A 159 21.33 12.73 -6.13
CA ARG A 159 21.83 12.65 -7.52
C ARG A 159 21.71 11.26 -8.14
N GLY A 160 21.95 10.22 -7.35
CA GLY A 160 21.90 8.82 -7.75
C GLY A 160 20.55 8.12 -7.51
N SER A 161 19.52 8.86 -7.07
CA SER A 161 18.23 8.29 -6.68
C SER A 161 17.07 8.80 -7.51
N VAL A 162 16.04 7.95 -7.64
CA VAL A 162 14.73 8.32 -8.16
C VAL A 162 13.71 8.01 -7.06
N LEU A 163 12.89 9.00 -6.69
CA LEU A 163 11.85 8.83 -5.66
C LEU A 163 10.87 7.71 -6.02
N GLU A 164 10.31 7.08 -5.00
CA GLU A 164 9.61 5.81 -5.14
C GLU A 164 8.43 5.90 -6.11
N TRP A 165 7.62 6.96 -6.00
CA TRP A 165 6.43 7.14 -6.85
C TRP A 165 6.76 7.12 -8.35
N LEU A 166 7.94 7.64 -8.74
CA LEU A 166 8.42 7.60 -10.13
C LEU A 166 8.87 6.20 -10.52
N ARG A 167 9.58 5.50 -9.63
CA ARG A 167 10.03 4.11 -9.89
C ARG A 167 8.84 3.18 -10.02
N ASN A 168 7.83 3.33 -9.17
CA ASN A 168 6.54 2.65 -9.22
C ASN A 168 5.86 2.85 -10.59
N ILE A 169 5.63 4.11 -11.01
CA ILE A 169 5.03 4.40 -12.34
C ILE A 169 5.83 3.75 -13.48
N VAL A 170 7.16 3.84 -13.44
CA VAL A 170 8.02 3.32 -14.52
C VAL A 170 7.98 1.79 -14.56
N ALA A 171 8.01 1.11 -13.41
CA ALA A 171 7.90 -0.34 -13.32
C ALA A 171 6.53 -0.83 -13.81
N ASN A 172 5.43 -0.20 -13.37
CA ASN A 172 4.07 -0.53 -13.83
C ASN A 172 3.89 -0.34 -15.34
N ARG A 173 4.55 0.65 -15.94
CA ARG A 173 4.51 0.86 -17.40
C ARG A 173 5.26 -0.23 -18.15
N LEU A 174 6.47 -0.61 -17.70
CA LEU A 174 7.43 -1.38 -18.50
C LEU A 174 7.36 -2.89 -18.32
N ALA A 175 6.89 -3.39 -17.18
CA ALA A 175 7.02 -4.80 -16.82
C ALA A 175 6.00 -5.71 -17.51
N ARG A 176 6.45 -6.89 -17.94
CA ARG A 176 5.61 -7.99 -18.45
C ARG A 176 5.48 -9.14 -17.46
N SER A 177 6.32 -9.18 -16.44
CA SER A 177 6.36 -10.22 -15.41
C SER A 177 6.79 -9.63 -14.07
N GLY A 178 6.57 -10.38 -12.98
CA GLY A 178 7.06 -10.00 -11.64
C GLY A 178 8.57 -9.75 -11.57
N PRO A 179 9.44 -10.64 -12.09
CA PRO A 179 10.88 -10.40 -12.10
C PRO A 179 11.30 -9.16 -12.90
N GLU A 180 10.66 -8.89 -14.04
CA GLU A 180 10.91 -7.65 -14.80
C GLU A 180 10.51 -6.41 -13.99
N TRP A 181 9.35 -6.44 -13.34
CA TRP A 181 8.90 -5.35 -12.47
C TRP A 181 9.93 -5.05 -11.38
N ALA A 182 10.38 -6.09 -10.69
CA ALA A 182 11.40 -6.00 -9.65
C ALA A 182 12.75 -5.47 -10.17
N ALA A 183 13.13 -5.83 -11.41
CA ALA A 183 14.36 -5.39 -12.04
C ALA A 183 14.32 -3.91 -12.49
N VAL A 184 13.14 -3.41 -12.88
CA VAL A 184 12.94 -1.98 -13.20
C VAL A 184 12.87 -1.16 -11.91
N PHE A 185 12.05 -1.58 -10.95
CA PHE A 185 11.79 -0.82 -9.72
C PHE A 185 13.03 -0.60 -8.85
N ARG A 186 13.95 -1.57 -8.80
CA ARG A 186 15.18 -1.48 -7.97
C ARG A 186 16.22 -0.47 -8.48
N ARG A 187 16.09 0.00 -9.72
CA ARG A 187 17.07 0.94 -10.31
C ARG A 187 16.95 2.29 -9.61
N PHE A 188 18.10 2.86 -9.22
CA PHE A 188 18.17 4.15 -8.53
C PHE A 188 17.31 4.19 -7.26
N ASN A 189 17.33 3.10 -6.48
CA ASN A 189 16.64 3.01 -5.19
C ASN A 189 16.95 4.24 -4.32
N SER A 190 15.91 4.98 -3.96
CA SER A 190 16.01 6.18 -3.12
C SER A 190 16.12 5.92 -1.63
N GLY A 191 15.73 4.73 -1.15
CA GLY A 191 15.57 4.48 0.27
C GLY A 191 14.42 5.25 0.92
N THR A 192 13.46 5.67 0.12
CA THR A 192 12.26 6.41 0.54
C THR A 192 11.01 5.65 0.09
N TYR A 193 9.93 5.82 0.83
CA TYR A 193 8.72 5.00 0.77
C TYR A 193 9.07 3.50 0.77
N ASN A 194 9.71 3.07 1.86
CA ASN A 194 10.26 1.73 1.98
C ASN A 194 9.16 0.68 2.17
N ASN A 195 8.94 -0.16 1.15
CA ASN A 195 7.75 -1.00 1.00
C ASN A 195 8.09 -2.48 0.78
N GLN A 196 7.17 -3.38 1.17
CA GLN A 196 7.06 -4.74 0.65
C GLN A 196 6.08 -4.73 -0.53
N TRP A 197 6.60 -4.80 -1.75
CA TRP A 197 5.83 -4.94 -2.98
C TRP A 197 5.49 -6.41 -3.26
N MET A 198 4.24 -6.65 -3.65
CA MET A 198 3.73 -7.90 -4.18
C MET A 198 3.34 -7.67 -5.64
N VAL A 199 3.90 -8.48 -6.54
CA VAL A 199 3.57 -8.45 -7.96
C VAL A 199 2.97 -9.79 -8.35
N VAL A 200 1.66 -9.78 -8.58
CA VAL A 200 0.90 -10.95 -9.00
C VAL A 200 0.80 -10.94 -10.51
N ASP A 201 1.23 -12.03 -11.16
CA ASP A 201 1.11 -12.21 -12.60
C ASP A 201 -0.04 -13.18 -12.90
N TYR A 202 -1.19 -12.65 -13.33
CA TYR A 202 -2.34 -13.49 -13.68
C TYR A 202 -2.13 -14.27 -14.98
N ASN A 203 -1.15 -13.91 -15.83
CA ASN A 203 -0.83 -14.73 -17.00
C ASN A 203 -0.18 -16.06 -16.61
N ALA A 204 0.50 -16.10 -15.46
CA ALA A 204 1.10 -17.31 -14.90
C ALA A 204 0.09 -18.16 -14.12
N PHE A 205 -1.06 -17.62 -13.73
CA PHE A 205 -2.07 -18.32 -12.95
C PHE A 205 -3.08 -19.07 -13.86
N THR A 206 -3.30 -20.35 -13.58
CA THR A 206 -4.33 -21.15 -14.27
C THR A 206 -5.32 -21.70 -13.24
N PRO A 207 -6.61 -21.30 -13.30
CA PRO A 207 -7.64 -21.83 -12.40
C PRO A 207 -7.69 -23.36 -12.38
N GLY A 208 -7.79 -23.94 -11.19
CA GLY A 208 -7.89 -25.39 -10.98
C GLY A 208 -6.56 -26.15 -11.05
N LYS A 209 -5.45 -25.51 -11.44
CA LYS A 209 -4.14 -26.17 -11.52
C LYS A 209 -3.54 -26.37 -10.13
N ALA A 210 -3.31 -27.63 -9.75
CA ALA A 210 -2.77 -27.97 -8.43
C ALA A 210 -1.30 -27.56 -8.26
N SER A 211 -0.46 -27.80 -9.27
CA SER A 211 0.98 -27.55 -9.19
C SER A 211 1.31 -26.06 -9.37
N PRO A 212 2.19 -25.48 -8.54
CA PRO A 212 2.61 -24.08 -8.64
C PRO A 212 3.37 -23.85 -9.96
N PRO A 213 2.86 -23.03 -10.89
CA PRO A 213 3.67 -22.56 -12.00
C PRO A 213 4.65 -21.49 -11.50
N PRO A 214 5.88 -21.39 -12.02
CA PRO A 214 6.78 -20.30 -11.65
C PRO A 214 6.18 -18.94 -12.07
N GLY A 215 6.45 -17.88 -11.31
CA GLY A 215 6.16 -16.50 -11.70
C GLY A 215 4.80 -15.93 -11.28
N VAL A 216 3.93 -16.67 -10.57
CA VAL A 216 2.63 -16.13 -10.13
C VAL A 216 2.79 -15.00 -9.12
N LEU A 217 3.75 -15.12 -8.20
CA LEU A 217 4.00 -14.10 -7.18
C LEU A 217 5.48 -13.77 -7.10
N THR A 218 5.83 -12.52 -7.38
CA THR A 218 7.14 -11.94 -7.01
C THR A 218 6.96 -10.99 -5.84
N VAL A 219 7.79 -11.15 -4.81
CA VAL A 219 7.83 -10.23 -3.66
C VAL A 219 9.15 -9.47 -3.70
N LEU A 220 9.08 -8.15 -3.50
CA LEU A 220 10.24 -7.25 -3.42
C LEU A 220 10.14 -6.43 -2.13
N GLU A 221 11.25 -6.28 -1.42
CA GLU A 221 11.36 -5.39 -0.27
C GLU A 221 12.49 -4.40 -0.46
N GLN A 222 12.27 -3.16 -0.05
CA GLN A 222 13.23 -2.07 -0.16
C GLN A 222 13.43 -1.39 1.19
N ILE A 223 14.70 -1.10 1.49
CA ILE A 223 15.15 -0.13 2.51
C ILE A 223 16.28 0.73 1.92
N PRO A 224 16.78 1.79 2.61
CA PRO A 224 17.88 2.58 2.08
C PRO A 224 19.11 1.73 1.79
N GLY A 225 19.58 1.74 0.54
CA GLY A 225 20.77 1.00 0.11
C GLY A 225 20.61 -0.52 -0.03
N LEU A 226 19.41 -1.09 0.10
CA LEU A 226 19.19 -2.54 -0.06
C LEU A 226 17.81 -2.84 -0.66
N VAL A 227 17.79 -3.73 -1.65
CA VAL A 227 16.57 -4.27 -2.25
C VAL A 227 16.72 -5.77 -2.41
N VAL A 228 15.77 -6.54 -1.86
CA VAL A 228 15.70 -7.99 -2.01
C VAL A 228 14.43 -8.31 -2.79
N ALA A 229 14.50 -9.23 -3.76
CA ALA A 229 13.30 -9.73 -4.44
C ALA A 229 13.42 -11.22 -4.73
N ALA A 230 12.30 -11.95 -4.62
CA ALA A 230 12.24 -13.37 -4.90
C ALA A 230 10.86 -13.77 -5.43
N ASP A 231 10.83 -14.85 -6.20
CA ASP A 231 9.59 -15.57 -6.50
C ASP A 231 9.09 -16.28 -5.22
N ARG A 232 7.82 -16.06 -4.87
CA ARG A 232 7.16 -16.64 -3.70
C ARG A 232 5.95 -17.49 -4.09
N THR A 233 5.90 -17.94 -5.33
CA THR A 233 4.80 -18.76 -5.85
C THR A 233 4.69 -20.09 -5.12
N GLU A 234 5.81 -20.78 -4.89
CA GLU A 234 5.80 -22.05 -4.17
C GLU A 234 5.20 -21.90 -2.76
N LEU A 235 5.62 -20.87 -2.02
CA LEU A 235 5.09 -20.60 -0.69
C LEU A 235 3.60 -20.24 -0.72
N LEU A 236 3.17 -19.43 -1.69
CA LEU A 236 1.76 -19.08 -1.89
C LEU A 236 0.89 -20.33 -2.09
N TYR A 237 1.33 -21.29 -2.90
CA TYR A 237 0.61 -22.55 -3.14
C TYR A 237 0.65 -23.49 -1.93
N GLN A 238 1.80 -23.61 -1.25
CA GLN A 238 1.95 -24.45 -0.07
C GLN A 238 1.04 -23.99 1.09
N GLN A 239 0.93 -22.69 1.32
CA GLN A 239 0.14 -22.13 2.42
C GLN A 239 -1.29 -21.78 2.01
N GLY A 240 -1.53 -21.59 0.71
CA GLY A 240 -2.79 -21.12 0.15
C GLY A 240 -3.05 -19.63 0.32
N TYR A 241 -2.08 -18.85 0.82
CA TYR A 241 -2.17 -17.40 0.95
C TYR A 241 -0.79 -16.73 1.10
N TRP A 242 -0.74 -15.41 0.91
CA TRP A 242 0.35 -14.54 1.33
C TRP A 242 -0.25 -13.29 1.98
N ALA A 243 0.25 -12.92 3.15
CA ALA A 243 -0.24 -11.75 3.90
C ALA A 243 0.89 -10.73 4.11
N SER A 244 0.53 -9.45 4.10
CA SER A 244 1.46 -8.33 4.28
C SER A 244 0.88 -7.31 5.26
N TYR A 245 1.71 -6.79 6.17
CA TYR A 245 1.28 -6.05 7.36
C TYR A 245 2.41 -5.18 7.96
N ASN A 246 3.13 -4.43 7.12
CA ASN A 246 4.13 -3.44 7.52
C ASN A 246 5.39 -3.97 8.25
N LEU A 247 5.63 -5.28 8.25
CA LEU A 247 6.88 -5.88 8.69
C LEU A 247 7.54 -6.62 7.52
N PRO A 248 8.85 -6.48 7.33
CA PRO A 248 9.56 -7.17 6.25
C PRO A 248 9.63 -8.67 6.51
N TYR A 249 9.36 -9.44 5.47
CA TYR A 249 9.44 -10.88 5.40
C TYR A 249 10.88 -11.37 5.21
N PHE A 250 11.68 -10.72 4.37
CA PHE A 250 13.05 -11.18 4.14
C PHE A 250 13.89 -10.86 5.38
N GLU A 251 14.47 -11.89 5.99
CA GLU A 251 15.27 -11.77 7.21
C GLU A 251 16.39 -10.73 7.07
N GLU A 252 17.04 -10.67 5.90
CA GLU A 252 18.06 -9.66 5.60
C GLU A 252 17.53 -8.23 5.75
N ILE A 253 16.34 -7.95 5.21
CA ILE A 253 15.68 -6.65 5.31
C ILE A 253 15.23 -6.40 6.75
N PHE A 254 14.63 -7.39 7.41
CA PHE A 254 14.20 -7.31 8.80
C PHE A 254 15.34 -6.90 9.74
N ASN A 255 16.47 -7.61 9.63
CA ASN A 255 17.65 -7.33 10.44
C ASN A 255 18.28 -5.98 10.09
N ALA A 256 18.45 -5.68 8.80
CA ALA A 256 19.10 -4.46 8.36
C ALA A 256 18.33 -3.18 8.71
N SER A 257 16.99 -3.26 8.76
CA SER A 257 16.09 -2.14 9.05
C SER A 257 15.92 -1.83 10.54
N GLY A 258 16.57 -2.56 11.45
CA GLY A 258 16.54 -2.29 12.90
C GLY A 258 15.29 -2.83 13.61
N ASN A 259 14.60 -3.81 13.02
CA ASN A 259 13.47 -4.47 13.70
C ASN A 259 13.88 -5.35 14.90
N PRO A 260 15.04 -6.05 14.93
CA PRO A 260 15.45 -6.83 16.11
C PRO A 260 15.50 -6.02 17.41
N GLU A 261 15.91 -4.75 17.34
CA GLU A 261 15.97 -3.81 18.45
C GLU A 261 14.58 -3.42 18.94
N LEU A 262 13.62 -3.29 18.02
CA LEU A 262 12.22 -3.07 18.36
C LEU A 262 11.57 -4.31 18.96
N VAL A 263 11.90 -5.52 18.47
CA VAL A 263 11.47 -6.78 19.09
C VAL A 263 12.01 -6.87 20.52
N LYS A 264 13.29 -6.58 20.74
CA LYS A 264 13.88 -6.57 22.09
C LYS A 264 13.18 -5.59 23.03
N LYS A 265 12.73 -4.44 22.51
CA LYS A 265 12.15 -3.36 23.32
C LYS A 265 10.64 -3.50 23.54
N TYR A 266 9.90 -3.94 22.54
CA TYR A 266 8.43 -3.92 22.51
C TYR A 266 7.80 -5.30 22.25
N GLY A 267 8.62 -6.33 22.05
CA GLY A 267 8.18 -7.71 21.90
C GLY A 267 7.47 -7.99 20.58
N ASP A 268 6.52 -8.92 20.64
CA ASP A 268 5.94 -9.58 19.47
C ASP A 268 5.13 -8.68 18.54
N TRP A 269 4.83 -7.44 18.96
CA TRP A 269 4.24 -6.46 18.05
C TRP A 269 5.14 -6.18 16.83
N PHE A 270 6.47 -6.27 16.99
CA PHE A 270 7.45 -6.09 15.91
C PHE A 270 8.02 -7.41 15.37
N THR A 271 7.57 -8.55 15.87
CA THR A 271 7.97 -9.87 15.34
C THR A 271 7.12 -10.18 14.11
N TYR A 272 7.77 -10.51 12.98
CA TYR A 272 7.10 -10.73 11.70
C TYR A 272 5.90 -11.68 11.82
N ASP A 273 6.07 -12.84 12.45
CA ASP A 273 5.06 -13.91 12.45
C ASP A 273 4.19 -13.95 13.72
N LYS A 274 4.42 -13.04 14.68
CA LYS A 274 3.70 -12.99 15.96
C LYS A 274 2.97 -11.66 16.23
N ASN A 275 3.13 -10.65 15.38
CA ASN A 275 2.36 -9.44 15.52
C ASN A 275 0.84 -9.71 15.35
N PRO A 276 -0.04 -8.85 15.89
CA PRO A 276 -1.49 -9.06 15.86
C PRO A 276 -2.07 -9.39 14.49
N ARG A 277 -1.66 -8.66 13.43
CA ARG A 277 -2.18 -8.89 12.07
C ARG A 277 -1.72 -10.21 11.49
N ALA A 278 -0.45 -10.59 11.68
CA ALA A 278 0.04 -11.90 11.29
C ALA A 278 -0.77 -13.03 11.94
N GLN A 279 -1.05 -12.91 13.23
CA GLN A 279 -1.85 -13.91 13.96
C GLN A 279 -3.30 -13.94 13.48
N ILE A 280 -3.94 -12.79 13.25
CA ILE A 280 -5.32 -12.71 12.74
C ILE A 280 -5.40 -13.31 11.34
N PHE A 281 -4.48 -12.99 10.42
CA PHE A 281 -4.43 -13.60 9.09
C PHE A 281 -4.23 -15.12 9.19
N ARG A 282 -3.24 -15.58 9.98
CA ARG A 282 -2.98 -17.02 10.18
C ARG A 282 -4.23 -17.76 10.64
N ARG A 283 -4.99 -17.19 11.58
CA ARG A 283 -6.23 -17.78 12.13
C ARG A 283 -7.38 -17.76 11.11
N ASN A 284 -7.56 -16.65 10.39
CA ASN A 284 -8.81 -16.37 9.67
C ASN A 284 -8.74 -16.52 8.14
N GLN A 285 -7.56 -16.62 7.52
CA GLN A 285 -7.45 -16.65 6.05
C GLN A 285 -8.23 -17.81 5.39
N THR A 286 -8.42 -18.92 6.09
CA THR A 286 -9.17 -20.09 5.58
C THR A 286 -10.69 -19.86 5.51
N LEU A 287 -11.18 -18.81 6.17
CA LEU A 287 -12.57 -18.34 6.09
C LEU A 287 -12.84 -17.62 4.76
N VAL A 288 -11.79 -17.16 4.06
CA VAL A 288 -11.92 -16.56 2.74
C VAL A 288 -12.14 -17.65 1.71
N ARG A 289 -13.38 -17.73 1.22
CA ARG A 289 -13.86 -18.70 0.23
C ARG A 289 -14.36 -18.03 -1.05
N ASP A 290 -14.50 -16.72 -1.06
CA ASP A 290 -15.07 -15.93 -2.16
C ASP A 290 -14.75 -14.44 -1.96
N LEU A 291 -15.26 -13.59 -2.85
CA LEU A 291 -15.07 -12.14 -2.79
C LEU A 291 -15.67 -11.53 -1.52
N ASP A 292 -16.86 -11.94 -1.10
CA ASP A 292 -17.54 -11.35 0.05
C ASP A 292 -16.83 -11.66 1.37
N SER A 293 -16.36 -12.90 1.53
CA SER A 293 -15.54 -13.31 2.67
C SER A 293 -14.15 -12.65 2.67
N MET A 294 -13.57 -12.37 1.49
CA MET A 294 -12.35 -11.56 1.37
C MET A 294 -12.60 -10.13 1.85
N VAL A 295 -13.66 -9.48 1.36
CA VAL A 295 -14.05 -8.13 1.79
C VAL A 295 -14.26 -8.09 3.31
N ARG A 296 -14.96 -9.07 3.87
CA ARG A 296 -15.22 -9.15 5.31
C ARG A 296 -13.94 -9.26 6.13
N LEU A 297 -12.99 -10.10 5.71
CA LEU A 297 -11.72 -10.25 6.43
C LEU A 297 -10.87 -8.97 6.31
N MET A 298 -10.75 -8.42 5.10
CA MET A 298 -9.93 -7.22 4.87
C MET A 298 -10.47 -5.99 5.59
N ARG A 299 -11.79 -5.89 5.80
CA ARG A 299 -12.42 -4.84 6.62
C ARG A 299 -12.55 -5.22 8.11
N SER A 300 -11.97 -6.33 8.57
CA SER A 300 -12.24 -6.80 9.93
C SER A 300 -11.55 -5.95 11.01
N ASN A 301 -12.34 -5.54 12.00
CA ASN A 301 -11.88 -4.97 13.25
C ASN A 301 -12.90 -5.27 14.35
N ASN A 302 -12.54 -6.15 15.27
CA ASN A 302 -13.36 -6.51 16.43
C ASN A 302 -12.54 -6.38 17.72
N TYR A 303 -11.76 -5.30 17.82
CA TYR A 303 -10.71 -5.14 18.83
C TYR A 303 -11.20 -5.23 20.28
N LEU A 304 -12.48 -4.93 20.53
CA LEU A 304 -13.09 -5.03 21.85
C LEU A 304 -13.22 -6.48 22.34
N ARG A 305 -13.34 -7.44 21.42
CA ARG A 305 -13.63 -8.85 21.73
C ARG A 305 -12.52 -9.81 21.31
N ASP A 306 -11.75 -9.48 20.28
CA ASP A 306 -10.70 -10.36 19.76
C ASP A 306 -9.50 -10.40 20.72
N PRO A 307 -9.12 -11.56 21.29
CA PRO A 307 -7.95 -11.65 22.16
C PRO A 307 -6.64 -11.27 21.45
N LEU A 308 -6.57 -11.44 20.12
CA LEU A 308 -5.40 -11.04 19.33
C LEU A 308 -5.25 -9.52 19.19
N SER A 309 -6.30 -8.76 19.49
CA SER A 309 -6.26 -7.30 19.48
C SER A 309 -5.75 -6.70 20.80
N ARG A 310 -5.45 -7.53 21.81
CA ARG A 310 -4.93 -7.06 23.09
C ARG A 310 -3.46 -6.67 22.96
N CYS A 311 -3.11 -5.53 23.57
CA CYS A 311 -1.77 -4.99 23.65
C CYS A 311 -1.18 -5.23 25.05
N GLY A 312 0.03 -5.79 25.12
CA GLY A 312 0.81 -5.84 26.36
C GLY A 312 1.32 -4.45 26.74
N GLY A 313 1.13 -4.03 27.99
CA GLY A 313 1.53 -2.70 28.47
C GLY A 313 0.60 -1.56 28.03
N CYS A 314 -0.57 -1.88 27.47
CA CYS A 314 -1.63 -0.90 27.26
C CYS A 314 -2.67 -0.94 28.39
N ASP A 315 -3.24 0.23 28.70
CA ASP A 315 -4.42 0.35 29.55
C ASP A 315 -5.41 1.35 28.91
N PRO A 316 -6.59 0.90 28.44
CA PRO A 316 -7.08 -0.48 28.45
C PRO A 316 -6.28 -1.40 27.50
N PRO A 317 -6.31 -2.73 27.71
CA PRO A 317 -5.54 -3.67 26.89
C PRO A 317 -6.08 -3.81 25.47
N GLN A 318 -7.36 -3.57 25.22
CA GLN A 318 -7.95 -3.62 23.87
C GLN A 318 -7.44 -2.44 23.05
N ASN A 319 -6.89 -2.71 21.85
CA ASN A 319 -6.37 -1.65 20.99
C ASN A 319 -6.88 -1.79 19.55
N ALA A 320 -7.49 -0.72 19.05
CA ALA A 320 -8.11 -0.67 17.73
C ALA A 320 -7.11 -0.61 16.55
N GLU A 321 -5.82 -0.43 16.82
CA GLU A 321 -4.71 -0.60 15.85
C GLU A 321 -4.48 -2.09 15.54
N ASN A 322 -4.75 -2.99 16.50
CA ASN A 322 -4.42 -4.41 16.40
C ASN A 322 -5.54 -5.19 15.66
N ALA A 323 -5.79 -4.83 14.41
CA ALA A 323 -6.82 -5.40 13.54
C ALA A 323 -6.34 -5.40 12.08
N ILE A 324 -7.08 -6.03 11.15
CA ILE A 324 -6.73 -5.98 9.71
C ILE A 324 -7.01 -4.59 9.12
N SER A 325 -8.12 -3.96 9.53
CA SER A 325 -8.49 -2.58 9.17
C SER A 325 -8.54 -1.73 10.44
N ALA A 326 -7.46 -1.01 10.75
CA ALA A 326 -7.32 -0.28 12.02
C ALA A 326 -8.38 0.83 12.20
N ARG A 327 -8.67 1.15 13.47
CA ARG A 327 -9.59 2.22 13.89
C ARG A 327 -8.99 3.00 15.06
N SER A 328 -7.82 3.61 14.85
CA SER A 328 -7.07 4.27 15.92
C SER A 328 -7.86 5.43 16.55
N ASP A 329 -8.90 5.96 15.89
CA ASP A 329 -9.80 6.97 16.44
C ASP A 329 -10.63 6.47 17.64
N LEU A 330 -10.85 5.15 17.72
CA LEU A 330 -11.63 4.51 18.79
C LEU A 330 -10.81 4.18 20.04
N ASN A 331 -9.48 4.36 20.00
CA ASN A 331 -8.65 4.24 21.19
C ASN A 331 -8.91 5.42 22.14
N PRO A 332 -8.97 5.22 23.47
CA PRO A 332 -9.20 6.31 24.41
C PRO A 332 -8.01 7.29 24.46
N PRO A 333 -8.24 8.61 24.48
CA PRO A 333 -7.15 9.60 24.46
C PRO A 333 -6.30 9.59 25.73
N ASN A 334 -6.88 9.20 26.86
CA ASN A 334 -6.24 9.10 28.17
C ASN A 334 -5.68 7.70 28.47
N GLY A 335 -5.63 6.80 27.49
CA GLY A 335 -5.05 5.48 27.67
C GLY A 335 -3.53 5.50 27.83
N THR A 336 -2.98 4.44 28.42
CA THR A 336 -1.54 4.20 28.48
C THR A 336 -1.13 3.35 27.28
N TYR A 337 -0.10 3.80 26.55
CA TYR A 337 0.36 3.14 25.32
C TYR A 337 1.89 3.09 25.27
N PRO A 338 2.51 1.93 24.98
CA PRO A 338 3.97 1.77 25.02
C PRO A 338 4.69 2.50 23.87
N PHE A 339 4.00 2.76 22.76
CA PHE A 339 4.52 3.54 21.63
C PHE A 339 3.39 4.22 20.85
N PRO A 340 3.69 5.27 20.05
CA PRO A 340 2.68 6.18 19.52
C PRO A 340 1.63 5.58 18.58
N ALA A 341 1.95 4.54 17.81
CA ALA A 341 0.99 3.94 16.87
C ALA A 341 -0.28 3.40 17.53
N LEU A 342 -0.16 2.98 18.79
CA LEU A 342 -1.25 2.42 19.58
C LEU A 342 -2.15 3.51 20.20
N ARG A 343 -1.81 4.79 20.09
CA ARG A 343 -2.57 5.91 20.66
C ARG A 343 -3.83 6.21 19.85
N GLN A 344 -4.68 7.08 20.39
CA GLN A 344 -5.75 7.69 19.62
C GLN A 344 -5.17 8.52 18.47
N ARG A 345 -5.61 8.25 17.25
CA ARG A 345 -5.19 8.97 16.03
C ARG A 345 -6.34 9.05 15.04
N CYS A 346 -6.38 10.12 14.26
CA CYS A 346 -7.28 10.24 13.10
C CYS A 346 -6.71 9.46 11.92
N HIS A 347 -6.51 8.15 12.13
CA HIS A 347 -5.77 7.24 11.28
C HIS A 347 -6.36 5.82 11.40
N GLY A 348 -6.22 5.02 10.36
CA GLY A 348 -6.64 3.62 10.34
C GLY A 348 -6.91 3.16 8.92
N GLY A 349 -7.55 2.00 8.76
CA GLY A 349 -8.05 1.56 7.46
C GLY A 349 -9.02 2.59 6.87
N THR A 350 -8.82 2.99 5.62
CA THR A 350 -9.60 4.03 4.94
C THR A 350 -10.26 3.55 3.65
N ASP A 351 -9.95 2.33 3.22
CA ASP A 351 -10.58 1.66 2.10
C ASP A 351 -10.37 0.15 2.15
N MET A 352 -10.95 -0.56 1.18
CA MET A 352 -10.50 -1.89 0.79
C MET A 352 -10.69 -2.04 -0.73
N LYS A 353 -9.73 -2.66 -1.41
CA LYS A 353 -9.80 -3.04 -2.82
C LYS A 353 -9.56 -4.54 -2.95
N VAL A 354 -10.31 -5.21 -3.82
CA VAL A 354 -10.06 -6.61 -4.19
C VAL A 354 -10.30 -6.83 -5.68
N THR A 355 -9.40 -7.58 -6.31
CA THR A 355 -9.60 -8.14 -7.65
C THR A 355 -9.44 -9.67 -7.64
N SER A 356 -9.73 -10.30 -8.77
CA SER A 356 -9.63 -11.75 -8.97
C SER A 356 -9.17 -12.08 -10.37
N SER A 357 -8.85 -13.35 -10.64
CA SER A 357 -8.43 -13.80 -11.97
C SER A 357 -9.49 -13.54 -13.05
N GLY A 358 -10.78 -13.55 -12.69
CA GLY A 358 -11.89 -13.22 -13.60
C GLY A 358 -12.14 -11.72 -13.76
N MET A 359 -11.74 -10.88 -12.80
CA MET A 359 -11.96 -9.44 -12.86
C MET A 359 -10.77 -8.67 -13.47
N ALA A 360 -9.54 -9.08 -13.19
CA ALA A 360 -8.33 -8.39 -13.66
C ALA A 360 -8.27 -8.21 -15.19
N PRO A 361 -8.64 -9.20 -16.03
CA PRO A 361 -8.62 -9.03 -17.50
C PRO A 361 -9.57 -7.94 -18.02
N THR A 362 -10.64 -7.63 -17.27
CA THR A 362 -11.60 -6.55 -17.59
C THR A 362 -11.36 -5.29 -16.77
N PHE A 363 -10.23 -5.23 -16.07
CA PHE A 363 -9.87 -4.15 -15.14
C PHE A 363 -10.90 -3.91 -14.03
N GLY A 364 -11.66 -4.95 -13.68
CA GLY A 364 -12.66 -4.92 -12.63
C GLY A 364 -12.06 -5.04 -11.24
N LEU A 365 -12.72 -4.43 -10.27
CA LEU A 365 -12.43 -4.59 -8.84
C LEU A 365 -13.68 -4.38 -8.00
N VAL A 366 -13.66 -4.87 -6.77
CA VAL A 366 -14.56 -4.41 -5.72
C VAL A 366 -13.80 -3.41 -4.85
N ALA A 367 -14.41 -2.28 -4.54
CA ALA A 367 -13.83 -1.24 -3.71
C ALA A 367 -14.83 -0.80 -2.64
N ALA A 368 -14.36 -0.60 -1.41
CA ALA A 368 -15.12 0.00 -0.32
C ALA A 368 -14.35 1.22 0.20
N SER A 369 -15.01 2.36 0.36
CA SER A 369 -14.38 3.61 0.82
C SER A 369 -14.77 3.93 2.25
N GLY A 370 -13.81 4.46 3.02
CA GLY A 370 -13.97 4.86 4.41
C GLY A 370 -13.62 3.78 5.42
N PRO A 371 -13.52 4.16 6.71
CA PRO A 371 -13.14 3.27 7.78
C PRO A 371 -14.12 2.13 7.96
N THR A 372 -13.64 1.00 8.49
CA THR A 372 -14.51 -0.14 8.74
C THR A 372 -15.61 0.19 9.76
N TRP A 373 -16.77 -0.44 9.57
CA TRP A 373 -17.98 -0.30 10.39
C TRP A 373 -18.74 -1.64 10.42
N GLY A 374 -19.57 -1.84 11.45
CA GLY A 374 -20.29 -3.09 11.70
C GLY A 374 -19.95 -3.65 13.08
N ASP A 375 -18.82 -4.35 13.20
CA ASP A 375 -18.26 -4.78 14.50
C ASP A 375 -17.78 -3.61 15.37
N VAL A 376 -17.56 -2.45 14.73
CA VAL A 376 -17.22 -1.16 15.33
C VAL A 376 -18.18 -0.08 14.81
N PRO A 377 -18.44 1.00 15.59
CA PRO A 377 -19.33 2.07 15.16
C PRO A 377 -18.79 2.76 13.90
N PRO A 378 -19.66 3.22 12.98
CA PRO A 378 -19.22 3.95 11.81
C PRO A 378 -18.54 5.25 12.19
N PHE A 379 -17.50 5.61 11.45
CA PHE A 379 -16.81 6.87 11.64
C PHE A 379 -17.70 8.04 11.20
N ARG A 380 -17.75 9.09 12.03
CA ARG A 380 -18.45 10.34 11.75
C ARG A 380 -17.61 11.53 12.17
N TRP A 381 -17.29 12.45 11.25
CA TRP A 381 -16.45 13.61 11.55
C TRP A 381 -16.99 14.41 12.73
N SER A 382 -18.26 14.81 12.69
CA SER A 382 -18.88 15.74 13.64
C SER A 382 -18.91 15.25 15.09
N THR A 383 -18.86 13.93 15.31
CA THR A 383 -18.90 13.32 16.65
C THR A 383 -17.60 12.61 17.02
N SER A 384 -16.59 12.68 16.17
CA SER A 384 -15.30 12.03 16.41
C SER A 384 -14.33 12.98 17.12
N PRO A 385 -13.25 12.45 17.73
CA PRO A 385 -12.09 13.23 18.18
C PRO A 385 -11.43 14.03 17.04
N CYS A 386 -11.75 13.70 15.78
CA CYS A 386 -11.19 14.27 14.58
C CYS A 386 -12.02 15.44 14.01
N GLY A 387 -13.14 15.82 14.66
CA GLY A 387 -14.10 16.79 14.12
C GLY A 387 -13.54 18.19 13.82
N ASN A 388 -12.44 18.57 14.48
CA ASN A 388 -11.78 19.86 14.27
C ASN A 388 -10.80 19.88 13.10
N LEU A 389 -10.49 18.73 12.49
CA LEU A 389 -9.57 18.65 11.35
C LEU A 389 -10.27 19.09 10.07
N LEU A 390 -9.57 19.75 9.15
CA LEU A 390 -10.15 20.09 7.84
C LEU A 390 -10.39 18.84 7.00
N HIS A 391 -11.61 18.72 6.46
CA HIS A 391 -12.08 17.57 5.67
C HIS A 391 -13.04 17.99 4.55
N MET A 392 -12.66 19.02 3.77
CA MET A 392 -13.51 19.56 2.70
C MET A 392 -13.89 18.50 1.67
N GLY A 393 -15.18 18.46 1.30
CA GLY A 393 -15.72 17.49 0.34
C GLY A 393 -15.91 16.07 0.90
N HIS A 394 -15.55 15.80 2.15
CA HIS A 394 -15.85 14.52 2.79
C HIS A 394 -17.32 14.46 3.22
N PRO A 395 -17.97 13.28 3.09
CA PRO A 395 -19.16 12.94 3.86
C PRO A 395 -18.88 13.05 5.36
N ASP A 396 -19.86 13.51 6.14
CA ASP A 396 -19.76 13.51 7.61
C ASP A 396 -19.72 12.07 8.15
N LEU A 397 -20.70 11.24 7.77
CA LEU A 397 -20.82 9.83 8.15
C LEU A 397 -20.29 8.90 7.05
N TRP A 398 -19.48 7.92 7.45
CA TRP A 398 -18.86 6.94 6.55
C TRP A 398 -19.48 5.54 6.73
N THR A 399 -20.52 5.25 5.94
CA THR A 399 -21.22 3.96 5.91
C THR A 399 -21.36 3.42 4.49
N PHE A 400 -20.34 3.60 3.66
CA PHE A 400 -20.40 3.18 2.26
C PHE A 400 -20.22 1.65 2.14
N PRO A 401 -21.14 0.95 1.44
CA PRO A 401 -20.95 -0.46 1.13
C PRO A 401 -19.87 -0.64 0.04
N PRO A 402 -19.31 -1.85 -0.09
CA PRO A 402 -18.47 -2.19 -1.24
C PRO A 402 -19.25 -2.04 -2.55
N ILE A 403 -18.61 -1.47 -3.56
CA ILE A 403 -19.13 -1.36 -4.93
C ILE A 403 -18.26 -2.14 -5.89
N LYS A 404 -18.86 -2.71 -6.94
CA LYS A 404 -18.12 -3.30 -8.05
C LYS A 404 -17.84 -2.23 -9.09
N VAL A 405 -16.57 -1.93 -9.30
CA VAL A 405 -16.10 -1.03 -10.36
C VAL A 405 -15.94 -1.86 -11.63
N ARG A 406 -16.67 -1.46 -12.66
CA ARG A 406 -16.58 -2.01 -14.02
C ARG A 406 -16.34 -0.85 -14.97
N TRP A 407 -15.70 -1.14 -16.08
CA TRP A 407 -15.48 -0.19 -17.15
C TRP A 407 -16.26 -0.69 -18.36
N GLU A 408 -17.15 0.15 -18.87
CA GLU A 408 -17.85 -0.09 -20.12
C GLU A 408 -16.90 -0.15 -21.31
#